data_AF-A0A512J1S3-F1
#
_entry.id   AF-A0A512J1S3-F1
#
_cell.length_a   1.000
_cell.length_b   1.000
_cell.length_c   1.000
_cell.angle_alpha   90.00
_cell.angle_beta   90.00
_cell.angle_gamma   90.00
#
_symmetry.space_group_name_H-M   'P 1'
#
loop_
_entity.id
_entity.type
_entity.pdbx_description
1 polymer ?
#
loop_
_entity_poly.entity_id
_entity_poly.type
_entity_poly.pdbx_seq_one_letter_code
_entity_poly.pdbx_strand_id
1 'polypeptide(L)' 'MDDEMFPVRRAAAHEIGQKLDDFSVEELGERIALLRREIERLEAARDAKQAAKSAAGSVFKF' A
#
# COMPACT_ATOMS: atom_id res chain seq x y z
N MET A 1 33.85 5.39 -12.29
CA MET A 1 33.19 4.57 -11.25
C MET A 1 31.82 5.20 -11.10
N ASP A 2 30.87 4.74 -11.90
CA ASP A 2 29.50 5.23 -11.82
C ASP A 2 28.92 4.70 -10.51
N ASP A 3 28.62 5.60 -9.57
CA ASP A 3 27.91 5.28 -8.34
C ASP A 3 26.57 4.66 -8.71
N GLU A 4 26.51 3.32 -8.71
CA GLU A 4 25.28 2.54 -8.73
C GLU A 4 24.46 2.92 -7.50
N MET A 5 23.65 3.96 -7.63
CA MET A 5 22.66 4.37 -6.66
C MET A 5 21.56 3.30 -6.64
N PHE A 6 21.81 2.20 -5.93
CA PHE A 6 20.78 1.23 -5.61
C PHE A 6 19.67 1.96 -4.85
N PRO A 7 18.40 1.84 -5.28
CA PRO A 7 17.30 2.48 -4.58
C PRO A 7 17.27 1.92 -3.15
N VAL A 8 17.60 2.78 -2.18
CA VAL A 8 17.54 2.46 -0.76
C VAL A 8 16.10 2.06 -0.47
N ARG A 9 15.86 0.76 -0.24
CA ARG A 9 14.56 0.28 0.19
C ARG A 9 14.30 0.91 1.55
N ARG A 10 13.44 1.92 1.57
CA ARG A 10 13.00 2.54 2.83
C ARG A 10 12.40 1.43 3.68
N ALA A 11 12.89 1.31 4.92
CA ALA A 11 12.28 0.43 5.90
C ALA A 11 10.79 0.75 5.98
N ALA A 12 9.96 -0.30 6.09
CA ALA A 12 8.53 -0.10 6.25
C ALA A 12 8.30 0.71 7.53
N ALA A 13 7.56 1.80 7.44
CA ALA A 13 7.23 2.65 8.60
C ALA A 13 6.35 1.93 9.63
N HIS A 14 5.80 0.77 9.27
CA HIS A 14 4.97 -0.08 10.11
C HIS A 14 5.15 -1.56 9.69
N GLU A 15 5.16 -2.45 10.68
CA GLU A 15 5.20 -3.91 10.54
C GLU A 15 3.90 -4.53 11.08
N ILE A 16 3.29 -5.42 10.29
CA ILE A 16 2.03 -6.08 10.64
C ILE A 16 2.25 -7.02 11.83
N GLY A 17 1.44 -6.85 12.88
CA GLY A 17 1.52 -7.67 14.08
C GLY A 17 2.63 -7.28 15.05
N GLN A 18 3.29 -6.12 14.84
CA GLN A 18 4.23 -5.57 15.82
C GLN A 18 3.56 -5.36 17.18
N LYS A 19 4.31 -5.60 18.27
CA LYS A 19 3.82 -5.37 19.64
C LYS A 19 3.47 -3.91 19.85
N LEU A 20 2.34 -3.63 20.50
CA LEU A 20 1.87 -2.26 20.67
C LEU A 20 2.42 -1.58 21.93
N ASP A 21 2.93 -2.36 22.88
CA ASP A 21 3.40 -1.88 24.19
C ASP A 21 4.59 -0.91 24.09
N ASP A 22 5.33 -0.94 22.98
CA ASP A 22 6.51 -0.12 22.73
C ASP A 22 6.18 1.26 22.11
N PHE A 23 4.90 1.56 21.83
CA PHE A 23 4.48 2.79 21.13
C PHE A 23 3.68 3.75 22.01
N SER A 24 3.90 5.05 21.83
CA SER A 24 3.05 6.09 22.41
C SER A 24 1.68 6.19 21.72
N VAL A 25 0.73 6.90 22.33
CA VAL A 25 -0.59 7.16 21.74
C VAL A 25 -0.48 7.91 20.41
N GLU A 26 0.41 8.90 20.34
CA GLU A 26 0.69 9.69 19.15
C GLU A 26 1.26 8.80 18.04
N GLU A 27 2.24 7.97 18.39
CA GLU A 27 2.86 7.00 17.48
C GLU A 27 1.86 5.99 16.90
N LEU A 28 0.92 5.52 17.73
CA LEU A 28 -0.18 4.67 17.26
C LEU A 28 -1.10 5.45 16.30
N GLY A 29 -1.38 6.72 16.60
CA GLY A 29 -2.17 7.60 15.73
C GLY A 29 -1.53 7.78 14.34
N GLU A 30 -0.22 8.04 14.29
CA GLU A 30 0.53 8.17 13.04
C GLU A 30 0.52 6.87 12.21
N ARG A 31 0.71 5.72 12.87
CA ARG A 31 0.69 4.41 12.21
C ARG A 31 -0.70 4.08 11.66
N ILE A 32 -1.76 4.36 12.42
CA ILE A 32 -3.14 4.21 11.95
C ILE A 32 -3.40 5.09 10.73
N ALA A 33 -2.96 6.35 10.76
CA ALA A 33 -3.13 7.26 9.63
C ALA A 33 -2.40 6.77 8.37
N LEU A 34 -1.19 6.22 8.53
CA LEU A 34 -0.43 5.62 7.44
C LEU A 34 -1.14 4.40 6.84
N LEU A 35 -1.62 3.47 7.68
CA LEU A 35 -2.33 2.28 7.24
C LEU A 35 -3.65 2.60 6.54
N ARG A 36 -4.40 3.60 7.00
CA ARG A 36 -5.64 4.04 6.34
C ARG A 36 -5.40 4.54 4.91
N ARG A 37 -4.37 5.37 4.71
CA ARG A 37 -3.99 5.81 3.36
C ARG A 37 -3.58 4.64 2.47
N GLU A 38 -2.90 3.66 3.05
CA GLU A 38 -2.51 2.47 2.30
C GLU A 38 -3.73 1.61 1.91
N ILE A 39 -4.74 1.49 2.79
CA ILE A 39 -6.01 0.83 2.46
C ILE A 39 -6.69 1.56 1.28
N GLU A 40 -6.82 2.88 1.34
CA GLU A 40 -7.42 3.67 0.25
C GLU A 40 -6.70 3.45 -1.09
N ARG A 41 -5.36 3.42 -1.07
CA ARG A 41 -4.54 3.13 -2.26
C ARG A 41 -4.81 1.74 -2.83
N LEU A 42 -4.92 0.74 -1.96
CA LEU A 42 -5.20 -0.65 -2.36
C LEU A 42 -6.60 -0.80 -2.93
N GLU A 43 -7.60 -0.15 -2.33
CA GLU A 43 -8.98 -0.13 -2.82
C GLU A 43 -9.08 0.51 -4.20
N ALA A 44 -8.46 1.68 -4.39
CA ALA A 44 -8.40 2.34 -5.69
C ALA A 44 -7.75 1.45 -6.76
N ALA A 45 -6.66 0.77 -6.43
CA ALA A 45 -5.99 -0.16 -7.34
C ALA A 45 -6.85 -1.40 -7.66
N ARG A 46 -7.55 -1.95 -6.67
CA ARG A 46 -8.52 -3.05 -6.86
C ARG A 46 -9.62 -2.63 -7.82
N ASP A 47 -10.22 -1.47 -7.59
CA ASP A 47 -11.36 -0.99 -8.38
C ASP A 47 -10.94 -0.70 -9.82
N ALA A 48 -9.76 -0.10 -10.04
CA ALA A 48 -9.18 0.09 -11.37
C ALA A 48 -8.97 -1.25 -12.10
N LYS A 49 -8.43 -2.27 -11.40
CA LYS A 49 -8.24 -3.61 -11.97
C LYS A 49 -9.58 -4.29 -12.30
N GLN A 50 -10.57 -4.14 -11.43
CA GLN A 50 -11.90 -4.72 -11.64
C GLN A 50 -12.59 -4.06 -12.84
N ALA A 51 -12.50 -2.74 -12.98
CA ALA A 51 -13.02 -2.00 -14.14
C ALA A 51 -12.34 -2.47 -15.44
N ALA A 52 -11.02 -2.62 -15.44
CA ALA A 52 -10.27 -3.13 -16.58
C ALA A 52 -10.70 -4.57 -16.97
N LYS A 53 -10.90 -5.45 -15.98
CA LYS A 53 -11.38 -6.83 -16.19
C LYS A 53 -12.79 -6.86 -16.78
N SER A 54 -13.70 -6.04 -16.26
CA SER A 54 -15.08 -5.95 -16.75
C SER A 54 -15.13 -5.41 -18.19
N ALA A 55 -14.34 -4.38 -18.50
CA ALA A 55 -14.23 -3.83 -19.85
C ALA A 55 -13.71 -4.89 -20.84
N ALA A 56 -12.66 -5.63 -20.49
CA ALA A 56 -12.14 -6.71 -21.31
C ALA A 56 -13.17 -7.83 -21.52
N GLY A 57 -13.89 -8.23 -20.46
CA GLY A 57 -14.94 -9.25 -20.57
C GLY A 57 -16.09 -8.86 -21.51
N SER A 58 -16.36 -7.56 -21.68
CA SER A 58 -17.36 -7.05 -22.63
C SER A 58 -16.87 -7.01 -24.08
N VAL A 59 -15.55 -7.00 -24.31
CA VAL A 59 -14.94 -6.98 -25.66
C VAL A 59 -14.84 -8.39 -26.25
N PHE A 60 -14.78 -9.44 -25.40
CA PHE A 60 -14.64 -10.84 -25.84
C PHE A 60 -15.96 -11.63 -25.90
N LYS A 61 -17.13 -11.01 -25.67
CA LYS A 61 -18.43 -11.66 -25.91
C LYS A 61 -18.84 -11.49 -27.38
N PHE A 62 -18.64 -12.54 -28.17
CA PHE A 62 -19.33 -12.82 -29.44
C PHE A 62 -20.23 -14.05 -29.25
#